data_AF-A0A2V7T820-F1
#
_entry.id   AF-A0A2V7T820-F1
#
_cell.length_a   1.000
_cell.length_b   1.000
_cell.length_c   1.000
_cell.angle_alpha   90.00
_cell.angle_beta   90.00
_cell.angle_gamma   90.00
#
_symmetry.space_group_name_H-M   'P 1'
#
loop_
_entity.id
_entity.type
_entity.pdbx_description
1 polymer ?
#
loop_
_entity_poly.entity_id
_entity_poly.type
_entity_poly.pdbx_seq_one_letter_code
_entity_poly.pdbx_strand_id
1 'polypeptide(L)'
;MRRRNPSMAEASRGESAKAADQAESLRVRAELMQADAARLVAAAERGRERVARASQTLRAVGEEVRSTAATVAGLSGMSERIGVFAQTIARIARQTHLLALNAAIEAARAEEHGEGFAVVADEVRALAGEAGRSARDVAELVSELRAGIDAAARAMHSGETKVRDIGAVAAEADAALQELHQGIELVGDLVNATAEVSRSQAQRLADLAKSLEQVAAISSASSQRADGAAAATQAEITSMGDLTATSQQLAQLAERLRASIARFSVLTREQETGQRAATRAAAD
;
A
#
# COMPACT_ATOMS: atom_id res chain seq x y z
N MET A 1 -31.35 -41.34 -24.93
CA MET A 1 -30.66 -40.07 -24.61
C MET A 1 -29.48 -40.34 -23.69
N ARG A 2 -28.24 -40.48 -24.22
CA ARG A 2 -27.03 -40.44 -23.40
C ARG A 2 -26.54 -39.00 -23.37
N ARG A 3 -26.75 -38.29 -22.24
CA ARG A 3 -26.07 -37.01 -22.00
C ARG A 3 -24.57 -37.30 -22.02
N ARG A 4 -23.85 -36.79 -23.03
CA ARG A 4 -22.38 -36.74 -23.03
C ARG A 4 -21.98 -35.85 -21.86
N ASN A 5 -21.58 -36.44 -20.75
CA ASN A 5 -20.80 -35.70 -19.77
C ASN A 5 -19.54 -35.21 -20.49
N PRO A 6 -19.15 -33.93 -20.33
CA PRO A 6 -17.89 -33.46 -20.87
C PRO A 6 -16.79 -34.39 -20.37
N SER A 7 -15.86 -34.78 -21.26
CA SER A 7 -14.76 -35.64 -20.82
C SER A 7 -13.99 -34.90 -19.73
N MET A 8 -13.49 -35.60 -18.70
CA MET A 8 -12.64 -35.01 -17.66
C MET A 8 -11.51 -34.15 -18.26
N ALA A 9 -11.03 -34.50 -19.45
CA ALA A 9 -10.03 -33.73 -20.19
C ALA A 9 -10.51 -32.35 -20.67
N GLU A 10 -11.78 -32.19 -21.07
CA GLU A 10 -12.34 -30.89 -21.48
C GLU A 10 -12.52 -29.96 -20.28
N ALA A 11 -13.02 -30.49 -19.16
CA ALA A 11 -13.16 -29.73 -17.92
C ALA A 11 -11.78 -29.26 -17.41
N SER A 12 -10.79 -30.17 -17.39
CA SER A 12 -9.45 -29.88 -16.90
C SER A 12 -8.65 -28.95 -17.83
N ARG A 13 -8.87 -29.01 -19.17
CA ARG A 13 -8.37 -27.99 -20.10
C ARG A 13 -8.97 -26.61 -19.85
N GLY A 14 -10.28 -26.54 -19.59
CA GLY A 14 -10.97 -25.29 -19.27
C GLY A 14 -10.45 -24.64 -17.98
N GLU A 15 -10.18 -25.44 -16.95
CA GLU A 15 -9.56 -24.96 -15.70
C GLU A 15 -8.12 -24.49 -15.92
N SER A 16 -7.31 -25.22 -16.69
CA SER A 16 -5.94 -24.83 -17.01
C SER A 16 -5.87 -23.52 -17.80
N ALA A 17 -6.77 -23.33 -18.76
CA ALA A 17 -6.86 -22.09 -19.53
C ALA A 17 -7.26 -20.89 -18.66
N LYS A 18 -8.23 -21.06 -17.76
CA LYS A 18 -8.63 -20.02 -16.79
C LYS A 18 -7.47 -19.66 -15.85
N ALA A 19 -6.73 -20.65 -15.38
CA ALA A 19 -5.60 -20.42 -14.49
C ALA A 19 -4.44 -19.71 -15.23
N ALA A 20 -4.24 -19.97 -16.53
CA ALA A 20 -3.24 -19.27 -17.33
C ALA A 20 -3.62 -17.80 -17.56
N ASP A 21 -4.89 -17.53 -17.85
CA ASP A 21 -5.42 -16.17 -17.98
C ASP A 21 -5.30 -15.39 -16.65
N GLN A 22 -5.57 -16.05 -15.51
CA GLN A 22 -5.33 -15.48 -14.19
C GLN A 22 -3.86 -15.15 -13.94
N ALA A 23 -2.92 -16.01 -14.35
CA ALA A 23 -1.49 -15.76 -14.20
C ALA A 23 -1.03 -14.55 -15.04
N GLU A 24 -1.54 -14.41 -16.27
CA GLU A 24 -1.25 -13.25 -17.10
C GLU A 24 -1.87 -11.97 -16.54
N SER A 25 -3.11 -12.02 -16.04
CA SER A 25 -3.74 -10.88 -15.38
C SER A 25 -2.96 -10.42 -14.15
N LEU A 26 -2.45 -11.36 -13.34
CA LEU A 26 -1.58 -11.05 -12.19
C LEU A 26 -0.27 -10.41 -12.63
N ARG A 27 0.32 -10.86 -13.75
CA ARG A 27 1.54 -10.28 -14.33
C ARG A 27 1.33 -8.82 -14.72
N VAL A 28 0.27 -8.52 -15.46
CA VAL A 28 -0.07 -7.14 -15.87
C VAL A 28 -0.36 -6.25 -14.64
N ARG A 29 -1.07 -6.77 -13.64
CA ARG A 29 -1.31 -6.05 -12.37
C ARG A 29 -0.02 -5.75 -11.62
N ALA A 30 0.92 -6.70 -11.61
CA ALA A 30 2.24 -6.49 -11.00
C ALA A 30 3.02 -5.37 -11.70
N GLU A 31 3.03 -5.34 -13.05
CA GLU A 31 3.68 -4.25 -13.80
C GLU A 31 3.07 -2.87 -13.50
N LEU A 32 1.74 -2.79 -13.41
CA LEU A 32 1.05 -1.55 -13.02
C LEU A 32 1.41 -1.13 -11.59
N MET A 33 1.44 -2.08 -10.64
CA MET A 33 1.85 -1.81 -9.26
C MET A 33 3.31 -1.33 -9.18
N GLN A 34 4.24 -1.85 -10.00
CA GLN A 34 5.61 -1.34 -10.04
C GLN A 34 5.65 0.12 -10.50
N ALA A 35 4.90 0.46 -11.55
CA ALA A 35 4.83 1.82 -12.06
C ALA A 35 4.25 2.78 -11.01
N ASP A 36 3.21 2.36 -10.29
CA ASP A 36 2.61 3.14 -9.21
C ASP A 36 3.54 3.27 -7.99
N ALA A 37 4.24 2.20 -7.61
CA ALA A 37 5.26 2.25 -6.56
C ALA A 37 6.36 3.26 -6.92
N ALA A 38 6.89 3.23 -8.14
CA ALA A 38 7.90 4.18 -8.60
C ALA A 38 7.38 5.64 -8.56
N ARG A 39 6.12 5.87 -8.94
CA ARG A 39 5.48 7.19 -8.84
C ARG A 39 5.35 7.65 -7.38
N LEU A 40 5.00 6.75 -6.47
CA LEU A 40 4.88 7.04 -5.04
C LEU A 40 6.24 7.33 -4.41
N VAL A 41 7.30 6.59 -4.75
CA VAL A 41 8.68 6.90 -4.31
C VAL A 41 9.06 8.31 -4.75
N ALA A 42 8.85 8.64 -6.03
CA ALA A 42 9.17 9.96 -6.55
C ALA A 42 8.33 11.07 -5.86
N ALA A 43 7.09 10.78 -5.48
CA ALA A 43 6.24 11.71 -4.73
C ALA A 43 6.73 11.90 -3.29
N ALA A 44 7.12 10.82 -2.62
CA ALA A 44 7.69 10.86 -1.26
C ALA A 44 9.00 11.67 -1.24
N GLU A 45 9.91 11.45 -2.18
CA GLU A 45 11.16 12.21 -2.30
C GLU A 45 10.91 13.70 -2.52
N ARG A 46 9.99 14.06 -3.44
CA ARG A 46 9.58 15.46 -3.61
C ARG A 46 8.96 16.04 -2.35
N GLY A 47 8.19 15.24 -1.60
CA GLY A 47 7.64 15.60 -0.30
C GLY A 47 8.74 15.93 0.69
N ARG A 48 9.75 15.06 0.82
CA ARG A 48 10.89 15.25 1.73
C ARG A 48 11.69 16.48 1.38
N GLU A 49 11.97 16.71 0.10
CA GLU A 49 12.67 17.91 -0.34
C GLU A 49 11.91 19.21 0.01
N ARG A 50 10.57 19.18 -0.08
CA ARG A 50 9.72 20.31 0.34
C ARG A 50 9.74 20.52 1.86
N VAL A 51 9.64 19.44 2.64
CA VAL A 51 9.72 19.50 4.11
C VAL A 51 11.11 19.96 4.58
N ALA A 52 12.17 19.50 3.95
CA ALA A 52 13.54 19.93 4.24
C ALA A 52 13.72 21.44 3.95
N ARG A 53 13.25 21.92 2.80
CA ARG A 53 13.24 23.36 2.49
C ARG A 53 12.41 24.17 3.49
N ALA A 54 11.21 23.71 3.83
CA ALA A 54 10.38 24.36 4.84
C ALA A 54 11.08 24.44 6.20
N SER A 55 11.75 23.35 6.62
CA SER A 55 12.53 23.30 7.85
C SER A 55 13.69 24.28 7.84
N GLN A 56 14.41 24.41 6.72
CA GLN A 56 15.48 25.39 6.57
C GLN A 56 14.95 26.82 6.67
N THR A 57 13.84 27.13 6.00
CA THR A 57 13.18 28.44 6.09
C THR A 57 12.74 28.74 7.51
N LEU A 58 12.16 27.77 8.23
CA LEU A 58 11.75 27.94 9.63
C LEU A 58 12.92 28.23 10.56
N ARG A 59 14.08 27.61 10.32
CA ARG A 59 15.31 27.94 11.08
C ARG A 59 15.74 29.38 10.85
N ALA A 60 15.76 29.84 9.59
CA ALA A 60 16.09 31.22 9.26
C ALA A 60 15.10 32.22 9.89
N VAL A 61 13.79 31.93 9.81
CA VAL A 61 12.75 32.74 10.48
C VAL A 61 12.96 32.76 12.00
N GLY A 62 13.30 31.62 12.59
CA GLY A 62 13.60 31.55 14.03
C GLY A 62 14.81 32.39 14.44
N GLU A 63 15.85 32.46 13.61
CA GLU A 63 16.99 33.36 13.81
C GLU A 63 16.60 34.83 13.68
N GLU A 64 15.79 35.18 12.68
CA GLU A 64 15.29 36.53 12.48
C GLU A 64 14.40 37.01 13.65
N VAL A 65 13.52 36.14 14.16
CA VAL A 65 12.71 36.42 15.36
C VAL A 65 13.59 36.65 16.58
N ARG A 66 14.62 35.83 16.80
CA ARG A 66 15.57 36.01 17.91
C ARG A 66 16.36 37.32 17.80
N SER A 67 16.82 37.66 16.60
CA SER A 67 17.53 38.92 16.33
C SER A 67 16.63 40.14 16.59
N THR A 68 15.38 40.06 16.14
CA THR A 68 14.37 41.10 16.38
C THR A 68 14.05 41.23 17.87
N ALA A 69 13.91 40.11 18.59
CA ALA A 69 13.70 40.11 20.04
C ALA A 69 14.85 40.79 20.79
N ALA A 70 16.10 40.54 20.39
CA ALA A 70 17.28 41.22 20.96
C ALA A 70 17.27 42.73 20.71
N THR A 71 16.85 43.16 19.51
CA THR A 71 16.71 44.58 19.17
C THR A 71 15.62 45.25 20.01
N VAL A 72 14.47 44.59 20.18
CA VAL A 72 13.36 45.06 21.04
C VAL A 72 13.80 45.16 22.51
N ALA A 73 14.59 44.20 23.01
CA ALA A 73 15.16 44.27 24.35
C ALA A 73 16.12 45.47 24.50
N GLY A 74 16.94 45.76 23.49
CA GLY A 74 17.79 46.96 23.46
C GLY A 74 16.98 48.26 23.50
N LEU A 75 15.88 48.35 22.74
CA LEU A 75 14.94 49.47 22.76
C LEU A 75 14.32 49.68 24.14
N SER A 76 13.96 48.60 24.85
CA SER A 76 13.43 48.68 26.23
C SER A 76 14.41 49.38 27.18
N GLY A 77 15.68 48.99 27.13
CA GLY A 77 16.75 49.62 27.93
C GLY A 77 17.02 51.08 27.54
N MET A 78 16.92 51.43 26.26
CA MET A 78 17.03 52.83 25.82
C MET A 78 15.87 53.68 26.33
N SER A 79 14.63 53.20 26.21
CA SER A 79 13.44 53.89 26.70
C SER A 79 13.47 54.09 28.22
N GLU A 80 13.98 53.11 28.97
CA GLU A 80 14.22 53.26 30.40
C GLU A 80 15.13 54.44 30.73
N ARG A 81 16.28 54.52 30.04
CA ARG A 81 17.24 55.61 30.23
C ARG A 81 16.64 56.96 29.89
N ILE A 82 15.90 57.07 28.79
CA ILE A 82 15.21 58.32 28.40
C ILE A 82 14.19 58.72 29.47
N GLY A 83 13.43 57.76 30.02
CA GLY A 83 12.49 58.03 31.12
C GLY A 83 13.18 58.61 32.36
N VAL A 84 14.33 58.04 32.76
CA VAL A 84 15.15 58.58 33.87
C VAL A 84 15.67 59.98 33.57
N PHE A 85 16.10 60.25 32.34
CA PHE A 85 16.53 61.58 31.91
C PHE A 85 15.37 62.59 31.97
N ALA A 86 14.18 62.24 31.47
CA ALA A 86 13.00 63.10 31.52
C ALA A 86 12.60 63.44 32.96
N GLN A 87 12.62 62.47 33.88
CA GLN A 87 12.38 62.70 35.30
C GLN A 87 13.44 63.63 35.93
N THR A 88 14.71 63.47 35.53
CA THR A 88 15.80 64.32 36.00
C THR A 88 15.63 65.76 35.53
N ILE A 89 15.28 65.99 34.26
CA ILE A 89 15.01 67.32 33.72
C ILE A 89 13.81 67.93 34.43
N ALA A 90 12.73 67.18 34.65
CA ALA A 90 11.57 67.66 35.39
C ALA A 90 11.93 68.08 36.83
N ARG A 91 12.85 67.36 37.49
CA ARG A 91 13.37 67.73 38.81
C ARG A 91 14.21 69.00 38.77
N ILE A 92 15.11 69.13 37.80
CA ILE A 92 15.94 70.34 37.60
C ILE A 92 15.04 71.54 37.34
N ALA A 93 14.08 71.42 36.41
CA ALA A 93 13.10 72.46 36.08
C ALA A 93 12.31 72.93 37.31
N ARG A 94 11.84 72.01 38.17
CA ARG A 94 11.19 72.37 39.44
C ARG A 94 12.11 73.12 40.39
N GLN A 95 13.38 72.71 40.51
CA GLN A 95 14.35 73.38 41.36
C GLN A 95 14.70 74.79 40.83
N THR A 96 14.89 74.93 39.52
CA THR A 96 15.12 76.22 38.86
C THR A 96 13.92 77.14 39.01
N HIS A 97 12.70 76.60 38.90
CA HIS A 97 11.47 77.36 39.12
C HIS A 97 11.38 77.93 40.55
N LEU A 98 11.75 77.13 41.56
CA LEU A 98 11.82 77.60 42.96
C LEU A 98 12.94 78.62 43.20
N LEU A 99 14.11 78.43 42.59
CA LEU A 99 15.22 79.38 42.64
C LEU A 99 14.83 80.74 42.03
N ALA A 100 14.18 80.70 40.86
CA ALA A 100 13.70 81.89 40.16
C ALA A 100 12.60 82.61 40.97
N LEU A 101 11.71 81.86 41.62
CA LEU A 101 10.72 82.43 42.53
C LEU A 101 11.38 83.16 43.71
N ASN A 102 12.38 82.54 44.34
CA ASN A 102 13.11 83.19 45.44
C ASN A 102 13.85 84.45 44.96
N ALA A 103 14.44 84.42 43.76
CA ALA A 103 15.08 85.59 43.16
C ALA A 103 14.08 86.72 42.86
N ALA A 104 12.88 86.39 42.37
CA ALA A 104 11.82 87.37 42.12
C ALA A 104 11.33 88.02 43.44
N ILE A 105 11.22 87.23 44.51
CA ILE A 105 10.88 87.74 45.85
C ILE A 105 11.95 88.70 46.36
N GLU A 106 13.23 88.35 46.24
CA GLU A 106 14.32 89.22 46.72
C GLU A 106 14.49 90.47 45.86
N ALA A 107 14.24 90.37 44.54
CA ALA A 107 14.22 91.52 43.64
C ALA A 107 13.09 92.50 43.98
N ALA A 108 11.89 92.01 44.29
CA ALA A 108 10.79 92.85 44.77
C ALA A 108 11.13 93.54 46.11
N ARG A 109 11.98 92.91 46.93
CA ARG A 109 12.43 93.42 48.23
C ARG A 109 13.47 94.55 48.11
N ALA A 110 14.20 94.62 47.00
CA ALA A 110 15.19 95.65 46.71
C ALA A 110 14.57 96.93 46.08
N GLU A 111 13.23 96.99 45.96
CA GLU A 111 12.46 98.12 45.43
C GLU A 111 13.03 98.62 44.08
N GLU A 112 13.35 99.92 43.93
CA GLU A 112 13.83 100.50 42.66
C GLU A 112 15.15 99.87 42.15
N HIS A 113 15.99 99.32 43.04
CA HIS A 113 17.24 98.68 42.64
C HIS A 113 17.05 97.25 42.10
N GLY A 114 15.87 96.66 42.29
CA GLY A 114 15.57 95.28 41.93
C GLY A 114 14.79 95.09 40.63
N GLU A 115 14.24 96.14 40.01
CA GLU A 115 13.33 96.01 38.86
C GLU A 115 13.90 95.18 37.70
N GLY A 116 15.16 95.43 37.31
CA GLY A 116 15.83 94.67 36.24
C GLY A 116 16.04 93.19 36.60
N PHE A 117 16.32 92.89 37.87
CA PHE A 117 16.46 91.51 38.36
C PHE A 117 15.10 90.79 38.45
N ALA A 118 14.02 91.50 38.77
CA ALA A 118 12.68 90.94 38.84
C ALA A 118 12.23 90.42 37.45
N VAL A 119 12.47 91.19 36.40
CA VAL A 119 12.15 90.79 35.01
C VAL A 119 12.91 89.52 34.61
N VAL A 120 14.21 89.44 34.91
CA VAL A 120 15.01 88.25 34.63
C VAL A 120 14.53 87.04 35.43
N ALA A 121 14.20 87.23 36.71
CA ALA A 121 13.71 86.15 37.56
C ALA A 121 12.37 85.57 37.07
N ASP A 122 11.44 86.43 36.63
CA ASP A 122 10.17 85.99 36.05
C ASP A 122 10.35 85.24 34.73
N GLU A 123 11.26 85.68 33.86
CA GLU A 123 11.57 84.99 32.60
C GLU A 123 12.19 83.60 32.86
N VAL A 124 13.15 83.50 33.78
CA VAL A 124 13.72 82.21 34.20
C VAL A 124 12.65 81.31 34.81
N ARG A 125 11.72 81.87 35.59
CA ARG A 125 10.61 81.11 36.19
C ARG A 125 9.67 80.55 35.12
N ALA A 126 9.36 81.33 34.09
CA ALA A 126 8.55 80.92 32.95
C ALA A 126 9.22 79.80 32.14
N LEU A 127 10.50 79.98 31.77
CA LEU A 127 11.31 78.98 31.07
C LEU A 127 11.42 77.67 31.87
N ALA A 128 11.63 77.76 33.18
CA ALA A 128 11.67 76.58 34.04
C ALA A 128 10.30 75.86 34.09
N GLY A 129 9.20 76.60 34.10
CA GLY A 129 7.85 76.04 34.03
C GLY A 129 7.55 75.34 32.70
N GLU A 130 8.02 75.91 31.59
CA GLU A 130 7.92 75.31 30.26
C GLU A 130 8.77 74.05 30.15
N ALA A 131 10.05 74.10 30.55
CA ALA A 131 10.93 72.93 30.57
C ALA A 131 10.35 71.78 31.43
N GLY A 132 9.72 72.11 32.56
CA GLY A 132 9.06 71.13 33.42
C GLY A 132 7.77 70.54 32.85
N ARG A 133 7.08 71.24 31.93
CA ARG A 133 5.96 70.68 31.15
C ARG A 133 6.49 69.76 30.07
N SER A 134 7.41 70.22 29.23
CA SER A 134 7.99 69.40 28.16
C SER A 134 8.64 68.11 28.68
N ALA A 135 9.31 68.16 29.85
CA ALA A 135 9.88 66.96 30.47
C ALA A 135 8.82 65.94 30.92
N ARG A 136 7.61 66.40 31.31
CA ARG A 136 6.49 65.50 31.63
C ARG A 136 5.88 64.89 30.37
N ASP A 137 5.70 65.69 29.33
CA ASP A 137 5.18 65.20 28.04
C ASP A 137 6.11 64.11 27.45
N VAL A 138 7.43 64.32 27.55
CA VAL A 138 8.43 63.29 27.16
C VAL A 138 8.28 62.03 28.02
N ALA A 139 8.05 62.16 29.33
CA ALA A 139 7.86 61.00 30.20
C ALA A 139 6.60 60.19 29.86
N GLU A 140 5.51 60.86 29.50
CA GLU A 140 4.28 60.20 29.01
C GLU A 140 4.53 59.46 27.70
N LEU A 141 5.16 60.10 26.70
CA LEU A 141 5.53 59.47 25.44
C LEU A 141 6.44 58.25 25.63
N VAL A 142 7.41 58.33 26.56
CA VAL A 142 8.28 57.19 26.89
C VAL A 142 7.49 56.06 27.53
N SER A 143 6.48 56.37 28.35
CA SER A 143 5.61 55.36 28.97
C SER A 143 4.79 54.62 27.91
N GLU A 144 4.21 55.35 26.95
CA GLU A 144 3.50 54.75 25.81
C GLU A 144 4.44 53.91 24.94
N LEU A 145 5.63 54.42 24.64
CA LEU A 145 6.66 53.70 23.88
C LEU A 145 7.05 52.38 24.57
N ARG A 146 7.21 52.39 25.90
CA ARG A 146 7.48 51.18 26.70
C ARG A 146 6.36 50.15 26.58
N ALA A 147 5.10 50.57 26.67
CA ALA A 147 3.97 49.66 26.49
C ALA A 147 3.98 49.00 25.10
N GLY A 148 4.34 49.75 24.06
CA GLY A 148 4.53 49.24 22.70
C GLY A 148 5.69 48.24 22.58
N ILE A 149 6.83 48.55 23.20
CA ILE A 149 8.01 47.66 23.26
C ILE A 149 7.66 46.35 23.97
N ASP A 150 6.96 46.40 25.10
CA ASP A 150 6.55 45.21 25.85
C ASP A 150 5.56 44.35 25.05
N ALA A 151 4.64 44.97 24.31
CA ALA A 151 3.74 44.26 23.40
C ALA A 151 4.51 43.57 22.27
N ALA A 152 5.49 44.26 21.66
CA ALA A 152 6.36 43.68 20.64
C ALA A 152 7.19 42.51 21.19
N ALA A 153 7.74 42.62 22.42
CA ALA A 153 8.50 41.56 23.06
C ALA A 153 7.64 40.30 23.28
N ARG A 154 6.39 40.47 23.77
CA ARG A 154 5.44 39.35 23.91
C ARG A 154 5.11 38.70 22.56
N ALA A 155 4.91 39.50 21.51
CA ALA A 155 4.64 39.00 20.17
C ALA A 155 5.84 38.20 19.62
N MET A 156 7.07 38.66 19.84
CA MET A 156 8.29 37.94 19.44
C MET A 156 8.43 36.61 20.19
N HIS A 157 8.19 36.59 21.51
CA HIS A 157 8.24 35.35 22.30
C HIS A 157 7.18 34.33 21.86
N SER A 158 5.96 34.79 21.53
CA SER A 158 4.93 33.94 20.93
C SER A 158 5.36 33.42 19.56
N GLY A 159 5.96 34.29 18.73
CA GLY A 159 6.50 33.91 17.42
C GLY A 159 7.58 32.83 17.51
N GLU A 160 8.50 32.95 18.46
CA GLU A 160 9.55 31.95 18.70
C GLU A 160 8.96 30.58 19.07
N THR A 161 7.93 30.57 19.92
CA THR A 161 7.24 29.33 20.29
C THR A 161 6.55 28.70 19.10
N LYS A 162 5.83 29.48 18.29
CA LYS A 162 5.19 28.98 17.06
C LYS A 162 6.20 28.40 16.07
N VAL A 163 7.34 29.06 15.88
CA VAL A 163 8.41 28.54 15.00
C VAL A 163 8.94 27.19 15.50
N ARG A 164 9.10 27.04 16.82
CA ARG A 164 9.52 25.78 17.44
C ARG A 164 8.50 24.67 17.21
N ASP A 165 7.22 24.95 17.42
CA ASP A 165 6.13 23.98 17.25
C ASP A 165 6.01 23.54 15.78
N ILE A 166 6.07 24.47 14.84
CA ILE A 166 6.06 24.14 13.40
C ILE A 166 7.31 23.32 13.04
N GLY A 167 8.47 23.62 13.65
CA GLY A 167 9.68 22.84 13.48
C GLY A 167 9.52 21.37 13.92
N ALA A 168 8.79 21.12 15.02
CA ALA A 168 8.49 19.76 15.46
C ALA A 168 7.57 19.03 14.46
N VAL A 169 6.51 19.69 13.99
CA VAL A 169 5.61 19.13 12.96
C VAL A 169 6.34 18.81 11.67
N ALA A 170 7.30 19.66 11.25
CA ALA A 170 8.12 19.39 10.08
C ALA A 170 9.01 18.15 10.26
N ALA A 171 9.55 17.91 11.46
CA ALA A 171 10.32 16.71 11.76
C ALA A 171 9.44 15.44 11.75
N GLU A 172 8.24 15.51 12.31
CA GLU A 172 7.26 14.42 12.24
C GLU A 172 6.87 14.10 10.78
N ALA A 173 6.68 15.12 9.95
CA ALA A 173 6.39 14.94 8.53
C ALA A 173 7.54 14.28 7.76
N ASP A 174 8.80 14.63 8.04
CA ASP A 174 9.95 13.96 7.42
C ASP A 174 10.05 12.49 7.84
N ALA A 175 9.82 12.19 9.13
CA ALA A 175 9.79 10.81 9.63
C ALA A 175 8.68 9.99 8.96
N ALA A 176 7.46 10.53 8.87
CA ALA A 176 6.34 9.86 8.18
C ALA A 176 6.63 9.62 6.69
N LEU A 177 7.29 10.56 6.01
CA LEU A 177 7.69 10.39 4.61
C LEU A 177 8.80 9.33 4.45
N GLN A 178 9.69 9.19 5.43
CA GLN A 178 10.70 8.14 5.46
C GLN A 178 10.06 6.76 5.67
N GLU A 179 9.09 6.63 6.58
CA GLU A 179 8.31 5.40 6.75
C GLU A 179 7.54 5.03 5.48
N LEU A 180 6.92 6.02 4.82
CA LEU A 180 6.27 5.81 3.52
C LEU A 180 7.24 5.31 2.46
N HIS A 181 8.44 5.87 2.37
CA HIS A 181 9.47 5.41 1.44
C HIS A 181 9.81 3.93 1.66
N GLN A 182 10.09 3.54 2.91
CA GLN A 182 10.38 2.14 3.27
C GLN A 182 9.21 1.21 2.97
N GLY A 183 7.98 1.65 3.24
CA GLY A 183 6.76 0.89 2.92
C GLY A 183 6.60 0.66 1.42
N ILE A 184 6.94 1.65 0.59
CA ILE A 184 6.86 1.54 -0.87
C ILE A 184 7.96 0.61 -1.41
N GLU A 185 9.16 0.63 -0.86
CA GLU A 185 10.22 -0.33 -1.21
C GLU A 185 9.77 -1.77 -0.95
N LEU A 186 9.17 -2.03 0.22
CA LEU A 186 8.62 -3.35 0.56
C LEU A 186 7.52 -3.79 -0.41
N VAL A 187 6.65 -2.85 -0.83
CA VAL A 187 5.64 -3.12 -1.87
C VAL A 187 6.32 -3.48 -3.19
N GLY A 188 7.39 -2.78 -3.57
CA GLY A 188 8.18 -3.10 -4.77
C GLY A 188 8.72 -4.53 -4.74
N ASP A 189 9.29 -4.95 -3.61
CA ASP A 189 9.79 -6.31 -3.42
C ASP A 189 8.68 -7.37 -3.50
N LEU A 190 7.54 -7.10 -2.87
CA LEU A 190 6.39 -8.00 -2.92
C LEU A 190 5.83 -8.16 -4.35
N VAL A 191 5.83 -7.08 -5.13
CA VAL A 191 5.41 -7.09 -6.53
C VAL A 191 6.39 -7.91 -7.38
N ASN A 192 7.70 -7.76 -7.17
CA ASN A 192 8.71 -8.60 -7.83
C ASN A 192 8.52 -10.08 -7.52
N ALA A 193 8.31 -10.42 -6.25
CA ALA A 193 8.05 -11.80 -5.82
C ALA A 193 6.76 -12.36 -6.46
N THR A 194 5.69 -11.54 -6.51
CA THR A 194 4.41 -11.92 -7.12
C THR A 194 4.55 -12.16 -8.62
N ALA A 195 5.33 -11.34 -9.33
CA ALA A 195 5.60 -11.53 -10.75
C ALA A 195 6.35 -12.84 -11.00
N GLU A 196 7.32 -13.19 -10.16
CA GLU A 196 8.08 -14.45 -10.27
C GLU A 196 7.18 -15.68 -10.03
N VAL A 197 6.36 -15.65 -8.97
CA VAL A 197 5.39 -16.72 -8.68
C VAL A 197 4.40 -16.88 -9.85
N SER A 198 3.90 -15.77 -10.40
CA SER A 198 2.95 -15.81 -11.53
C SER A 198 3.58 -16.44 -12.78
N ARG A 199 4.83 -16.09 -13.10
CA ARG A 199 5.59 -16.69 -14.22
C ARG A 199 5.77 -18.20 -14.01
N SER A 200 6.17 -18.60 -12.81
CA SER A 200 6.36 -20.01 -12.44
C SER A 200 5.04 -20.80 -12.52
N GLN A 201 3.94 -20.18 -12.12
CA GLN A 201 2.61 -20.79 -12.20
C GLN A 201 2.11 -20.94 -13.64
N ALA A 202 2.31 -19.93 -14.50
CA ALA A 202 2.00 -20.03 -15.92
C ALA A 202 2.73 -21.19 -16.59
N GLN A 203 4.02 -21.39 -16.26
CA GLN A 203 4.80 -22.50 -16.77
C GLN A 203 4.27 -23.87 -16.28
N ARG A 204 3.96 -24.00 -14.98
CA ARG A 204 3.36 -25.23 -14.43
C ARG A 204 2.02 -25.57 -15.08
N LEU A 205 1.21 -24.57 -15.40
CA LEU A 205 -0.08 -24.76 -16.08
C LEU A 205 0.09 -25.20 -17.53
N ALA A 206 1.11 -24.71 -18.24
CA ALA A 206 1.45 -25.18 -19.57
C ALA A 206 1.87 -26.67 -19.54
N ASP A 207 2.68 -27.07 -18.57
CA ASP A 207 3.10 -28.48 -18.39
C ASP A 207 1.90 -29.39 -18.03
N LEU A 208 0.99 -28.90 -17.19
CA LEU A 208 -0.24 -29.60 -16.85
C LEU A 208 -1.14 -29.79 -18.07
N ALA A 209 -1.31 -28.75 -18.90
CA ALA A 209 -2.10 -28.84 -20.12
C ALA A 209 -1.55 -29.92 -21.07
N LYS A 210 -0.23 -29.98 -21.25
CA LYS A 210 0.45 -31.03 -22.04
C LYS A 210 0.23 -32.43 -21.46
N SER A 211 0.31 -32.57 -20.14
CA SER A 211 0.06 -33.84 -19.45
C SER A 211 -1.39 -34.31 -19.63
N LEU A 212 -2.35 -33.39 -19.60
CA LEU A 212 -3.78 -33.68 -19.84
C LEU A 212 -4.06 -34.11 -21.28
N GLU A 213 -3.36 -33.54 -22.27
CA GLU A 213 -3.43 -33.99 -23.66
C GLU A 213 -2.95 -35.44 -23.80
N GLN A 214 -1.86 -35.81 -23.13
CA GLN A 214 -1.36 -37.19 -23.10
C GLN A 214 -2.37 -38.15 -22.45
N VAL A 215 -2.96 -37.78 -21.31
CA VAL A 215 -3.99 -38.59 -20.65
C VAL A 215 -5.22 -38.76 -21.54
N ALA A 216 -5.64 -37.70 -22.24
CA ALA A 216 -6.76 -37.77 -23.18
C ALA A 216 -6.48 -38.75 -24.33
N ALA A 217 -5.26 -38.72 -24.90
CA ALA A 217 -4.83 -39.64 -25.94
C ALA A 217 -4.82 -41.10 -25.45
N ILE A 218 -4.27 -41.35 -24.25
CA ILE A 218 -4.24 -42.70 -23.64
C ILE A 218 -5.65 -43.22 -23.35
N SER A 219 -6.55 -42.36 -22.85
CA SER A 219 -7.94 -42.72 -22.55
C SER A 219 -8.69 -43.10 -23.83
N SER A 220 -8.52 -42.32 -24.90
CA SER A 220 -9.10 -42.63 -26.21
C SER A 220 -8.59 -43.97 -26.77
N ALA A 221 -7.28 -44.20 -26.73
CA ALA A 221 -6.68 -45.46 -27.17
C ALA A 221 -7.13 -46.66 -26.30
N SER A 222 -7.34 -46.46 -25.00
CA SER A 222 -7.86 -47.50 -24.10
C SER A 222 -9.33 -47.84 -24.40
N SER A 223 -10.17 -46.83 -24.69
CA SER A 223 -11.56 -47.06 -25.12
C SER A 223 -11.60 -47.86 -26.43
N GLN A 224 -10.79 -47.49 -27.43
CA GLN A 224 -10.69 -48.23 -28.70
C GLN A 224 -10.24 -49.68 -28.49
N ARG A 225 -9.28 -49.92 -27.59
CA ARG A 225 -8.84 -51.28 -27.23
C ARG A 225 -9.94 -52.06 -26.53
N ALA A 226 -10.70 -51.44 -25.64
CA ALA A 226 -11.83 -52.09 -24.96
C ALA A 226 -12.94 -52.46 -25.95
N ASP A 227 -13.28 -51.57 -26.89
CA ASP A 227 -14.25 -51.85 -27.95
C ASP A 227 -13.78 -53.00 -28.85
N GLY A 228 -12.49 -53.00 -29.23
CA GLY A 228 -11.89 -54.10 -30.00
C GLY A 228 -11.88 -55.44 -29.25
N ALA A 229 -11.57 -55.42 -27.95
CA ALA A 229 -11.62 -56.60 -27.10
C ALA A 229 -13.05 -57.13 -26.97
N ALA A 230 -14.04 -56.26 -26.75
CA ALA A 230 -15.45 -56.65 -26.70
C ALA A 230 -15.93 -57.29 -28.02
N ALA A 231 -15.52 -56.73 -29.17
CA ALA A 231 -15.81 -57.30 -30.48
C ALA A 231 -15.14 -58.68 -30.66
N ALA A 232 -13.89 -58.83 -30.25
CA ALA A 232 -13.18 -60.10 -30.29
C ALA A 232 -13.84 -61.17 -29.41
N THR A 233 -14.21 -60.83 -28.18
CA THR A 233 -14.95 -61.71 -27.28
C THR A 233 -16.31 -62.11 -27.87
N GLN A 234 -17.02 -61.19 -28.53
CA GLN A 234 -18.28 -61.52 -29.20
C GLN A 234 -18.10 -62.50 -30.38
N ALA A 235 -17.02 -62.34 -31.15
CA ALA A 235 -16.65 -63.27 -32.22
C ALA A 235 -16.30 -64.65 -31.65
N GLU A 236 -15.57 -64.70 -30.54
CA GLU A 236 -15.20 -65.93 -29.84
C GLU A 236 -16.43 -66.67 -29.30
N ILE A 237 -17.38 -65.95 -28.68
CA ILE A 237 -18.68 -66.53 -28.23
C ILE A 237 -19.42 -67.17 -29.41
N THR A 238 -19.45 -66.49 -30.56
CA THR A 238 -20.09 -67.01 -31.78
C THR A 238 -19.42 -68.31 -32.24
N SER A 239 -18.09 -68.30 -32.33
CA SER A 239 -17.31 -69.46 -32.76
C SER A 239 -17.45 -70.65 -31.80
N MET A 240 -17.51 -70.41 -30.47
CA MET A 240 -17.80 -71.46 -29.49
C MET A 240 -19.21 -72.05 -29.66
N GLY A 241 -20.19 -71.22 -30.03
CA GLY A 241 -21.53 -71.67 -30.40
C GLY A 241 -21.51 -72.63 -31.59
N ASP A 242 -20.80 -72.26 -32.66
CA ASP A 242 -20.63 -73.10 -33.85
C ASP A 242 -19.89 -74.42 -33.53
N LEU A 243 -18.85 -74.36 -32.68
CA LEU A 243 -18.12 -75.54 -32.23
C LEU A 243 -19.02 -76.49 -31.42
N THR A 244 -19.89 -75.94 -30.58
CA THR A 244 -20.86 -76.72 -29.81
C THR A 244 -21.87 -77.40 -30.73
N ALA A 245 -22.39 -76.67 -31.72
CA ALA A 245 -23.33 -77.21 -32.70
C ALA A 245 -22.70 -78.33 -33.55
N THR A 246 -21.47 -78.14 -34.05
CA THR A 246 -20.74 -79.16 -34.80
C THR A 246 -20.40 -80.38 -33.95
N SER A 247 -20.04 -80.19 -32.68
CA SER A 247 -19.81 -81.30 -31.74
C SER A 247 -21.09 -82.12 -31.50
N GLN A 248 -22.25 -81.47 -31.37
CA GLN A 248 -23.55 -82.16 -31.28
C GLN A 248 -23.88 -82.93 -32.56
N GLN A 249 -23.62 -82.35 -33.74
CA GLN A 249 -23.78 -83.03 -35.02
C GLN A 249 -22.88 -84.27 -35.12
N LEU A 250 -21.61 -84.15 -34.74
CA LEU A 250 -20.67 -85.28 -34.70
C LEU A 250 -21.15 -86.37 -33.74
N ALA A 251 -21.63 -86.02 -32.56
CA ALA A 251 -22.22 -86.97 -31.62
C ALA A 251 -23.44 -87.69 -32.21
N GLN A 252 -24.33 -86.97 -32.90
CA GLN A 252 -25.46 -87.57 -33.60
C GLN A 252 -25.04 -88.48 -34.75
N LEU A 253 -24.03 -88.09 -35.55
CA LEU A 253 -23.47 -88.93 -36.60
C LEU A 253 -22.85 -90.21 -36.02
N ALA A 254 -22.10 -90.09 -34.93
CA ALA A 254 -21.51 -91.23 -34.23
C ALA A 254 -22.59 -92.21 -33.73
N GLU A 255 -23.67 -91.70 -33.13
CA GLU A 255 -24.79 -92.55 -32.68
C GLU A 255 -25.52 -93.21 -33.85
N ARG A 256 -25.72 -92.49 -34.96
CA ARG A 256 -26.28 -93.07 -36.20
C ARG A 256 -25.39 -94.15 -36.78
N LEU A 257 -24.07 -93.93 -36.80
CA LEU A 257 -23.09 -94.91 -37.27
C LEU A 257 -23.14 -96.17 -36.38
N ARG A 258 -23.17 -95.98 -35.05
CA ARG A 258 -23.29 -97.06 -34.07
C ARG A 258 -24.57 -97.88 -34.27
N ALA A 259 -25.70 -97.22 -34.50
CA ALA A 259 -26.97 -97.86 -34.79
C ALA A 259 -26.96 -98.64 -36.12
N SER A 260 -26.31 -98.10 -37.16
CA SER A 260 -26.14 -98.80 -38.44
C SER A 260 -25.26 -100.05 -38.32
N ILE A 261 -24.15 -99.97 -37.57
CA ILE A 261 -23.30 -101.13 -37.27
C ILE A 261 -24.09 -102.19 -36.49
N ALA A 262 -24.88 -101.78 -35.48
CA ALA A 262 -25.73 -102.68 -34.72
C ALA A 262 -26.76 -103.40 -35.62
N ARG A 263 -27.45 -102.68 -36.51
CA ARG A 263 -28.36 -103.31 -37.50
C ARG A 263 -27.66 -104.29 -38.43
N PHE A 264 -26.49 -103.92 -38.95
CA PHE A 264 -25.72 -104.80 -39.82
C PHE A 264 -25.28 -106.08 -39.09
N SER A 265 -24.91 -105.98 -37.81
CA SER A 265 -24.56 -107.14 -36.96
C SER A 265 -25.75 -108.07 -36.67
N VAL A 266 -26.98 -107.54 -36.60
CA VAL A 266 -28.21 -108.34 -36.49
C VAL A 266 -28.50 -109.06 -37.79
N LEU A 267 -28.41 -108.36 -38.93
CA LEU A 267 -28.59 -108.95 -40.26
C LEU A 267 -27.57 -110.06 -40.54
N THR A 268 -26.31 -109.90 -40.13
CA THR A 268 -25.30 -110.97 -40.25
C THR A 268 -25.59 -112.15 -39.32
N ARG A 269 -26.09 -111.92 -38.09
CA ARG A 269 -26.56 -113.02 -37.23
C ARG A 269 -27.78 -113.75 -37.79
N GLU A 270 -28.72 -113.05 -38.42
CA GLU A 270 -29.88 -113.64 -39.09
C GLU A 270 -29.48 -114.41 -40.35
N GLN A 271 -28.46 -113.96 -41.08
CA GLN A 271 -27.88 -114.72 -42.19
C GLN A 271 -27.14 -115.96 -41.70
N GLU A 272 -26.39 -115.90 -40.59
CA GLU A 272 -25.73 -117.08 -39.99
C GLU A 272 -26.73 -118.10 -39.42
N THR A 273 -27.84 -117.67 -38.81
CA THR A 273 -28.90 -118.59 -38.37
C THR A 273 -29.70 -119.16 -39.55
N GLY A 274 -29.98 -118.37 -40.59
CA GLY A 274 -30.59 -118.84 -41.83
C GLY A 274 -29.71 -119.84 -42.59
N GLN A 275 -28.40 -119.62 -42.62
CA GLN A 275 -27.44 -120.50 -43.28
C GLN A 275 -27.19 -121.79 -42.48
N ARG A 276 -27.22 -121.73 -41.13
CA ARG A 276 -27.24 -122.93 -40.27
C ARG A 276 -28.52 -123.74 -40.40
N ALA A 277 -29.67 -123.10 -40.59
CA ALA A 277 -30.94 -123.77 -40.86
C ALA A 277 -30.95 -124.46 -42.24
N ALA A 278 -30.40 -123.81 -43.28
CA ALA A 278 -30.27 -124.39 -44.62
C ALA A 278 -29.29 -125.58 -44.67
N THR A 279 -28.17 -125.53 -43.94
CA THR A 279 -27.25 -126.68 -43.85
C THR A 279 -27.81 -127.86 -43.06
N ARG A 280 -28.80 -127.64 -42.19
CA ARG A 280 -29.43 -128.71 -41.39
C ARG A 280 -30.60 -129.37 -42.14
N ALA A 281 -31.25 -128.67 -43.06
CA ALA A 281 -32.32 -129.19 -43.92
C ALA A 281 -31.83 -129.95 -45.16
N ALA A 282 -30.54 -129.87 -45.50
CA ALA A 282 -29.93 -130.64 -46.60
C ALA A 282 -29.28 -131.96 -46.11
N ALA A 283 -29.42 -132.29 -44.82
CA ALA A 283 -28.83 -133.46 -44.18
C ALA A 283 -29.88 -134.48 -43.67
N ASP A 284 -31.16 -134.26 -43.98
CA ASP A 284 -32.29 -135.21 -43.86
C ASP A 284 -32.88 -135.45 -45.26
#